data_AF-A0A4Q3WGL8-F1
#
_entry.id   AF-A0A4Q3WGL8-F1
#
_cell.length_a   1.000
_cell.length_b   1.000
_cell.length_c   1.000
_cell.angle_alpha   90.00
_cell.angle_beta   90.00
_cell.angle_gamma   90.00
#
_symmetry.space_group_name_H-M   'P 1'
#
loop_
_entity.id
_entity.type
_entity.pdbx_description
1 polymer ?
#
loop_
_entity_poly.entity_id
_entity_poly.type
_entity_poly.pdbx_seq_one_letter_code
_entity_poly.pdbx_strand_id
1 'polypeptide(L)'
;EPPIEFSPDLAEFWRLWKEEKFWACHEVLEDVWRDEVEPRKSFLNGLIHGAVAVFQHRRGNPVGAARQMVRAQVKCERHRPGREGVDLDAFLTGVEAEIAPSMVHLNEKQREALLELETRLQIKYSAT
;
A
#
# COMPACT_ATOMS: atom_id res chain seq x y z
N GLU A 1 -5.85 18.17 18.60
CA GLU A 1 -4.44 18.05 18.17
C GLU A 1 -4.15 19.15 17.16
N PRO A 2 -2.92 19.68 17.07
CA PRO A 2 -2.55 20.58 15.97
C PRO A 2 -2.76 19.85 14.63
N PRO A 3 -3.09 20.57 13.54
CA PRO A 3 -3.29 19.93 12.24
C PRO A 3 -2.01 19.22 11.81
N ILE A 4 -2.14 17.96 11.40
CA ILE A 4 -1.07 17.26 10.70
C ILE A 4 -0.95 17.90 9.32
N GLU A 5 0.12 18.66 9.11
CA GLU A 5 0.43 19.23 7.80
C GLU A 5 1.17 18.17 6.97
N PHE A 6 0.43 17.56 6.04
CA PHE A 6 1.02 16.68 5.03
C PHE A 6 1.81 17.50 4.00
N SER A 7 2.84 16.89 3.41
CA SER A 7 3.43 17.40 2.18
C SER A 7 2.37 17.49 1.07
N PRO A 8 2.53 18.35 0.05
CA PRO A 8 1.52 18.53 -0.99
C PRO A 8 1.08 17.22 -1.69
N ASP A 9 2.01 16.30 -1.92
CA ASP A 9 1.76 14.99 -2.50
C ASP A 9 0.92 14.08 -1.59
N LEU A 10 1.22 14.05 -0.28
CA LEU A 10 0.44 13.28 0.70
C LEU A 10 -0.92 13.92 0.95
N ALA A 11 -1.02 15.25 0.97
CA ALA A 11 -2.28 15.96 1.10
C ALA A 11 -3.22 15.63 -0.07
N GLU A 12 -2.69 15.61 -1.30
CA GLU A 12 -3.45 15.25 -2.49
C GLU A 12 -3.81 13.75 -2.50
N PHE A 13 -2.89 12.86 -2.11
CA PHE A 13 -3.18 11.44 -1.93
C PHE A 13 -4.38 11.24 -0.99
N TRP A 14 -4.39 11.89 0.19
CA TRP A 14 -5.49 11.75 1.15
C TRP A 14 -6.78 12.43 0.70
N ARG A 15 -6.70 13.52 -0.08
CA ARG A 15 -7.89 14.10 -0.70
C ARG A 15 -8.54 13.11 -1.67
N LEU A 16 -7.75 12.51 -2.55
CA LEU A 16 -8.22 11.49 -3.51
C LEU A 16 -8.69 10.21 -2.82
N TRP A 17 -8.01 9.81 -1.74
CA TRP A 17 -8.40 8.66 -0.91
C TRP A 17 -9.79 8.84 -0.31
N LYS A 18 -10.07 10.02 0.27
CA LYS A 18 -11.40 10.37 0.81
C LYS A 18 -12.48 10.43 -0.27
N GLU A 19 -12.11 10.74 -1.51
CA GLU A 19 -13.00 10.70 -2.67
C GLU A 19 -13.09 9.30 -3.32
N GLU A 20 -12.47 8.29 -2.72
CA GLU A 20 -12.40 6.91 -3.22
C GLU A 20 -11.79 6.76 -4.63
N LYS A 21 -10.98 7.74 -5.04
CA LYS A 21 -10.30 7.76 -6.35
C LYS A 21 -8.98 6.99 -6.28
N PHE A 22 -9.04 5.71 -5.93
CA PHE A 22 -7.85 4.88 -5.66
C PHE A 22 -6.88 4.74 -6.84
N TRP A 23 -7.38 4.81 -8.08
CA TRP A 23 -6.51 4.90 -9.26
C TRP A 23 -5.75 6.24 -9.23
N ALA A 24 -6.42 7.38 -9.09
CA ALA A 24 -5.73 8.66 -9.01
C ALA A 24 -4.74 8.76 -7.82
N CYS A 25 -5.02 8.08 -6.70
CA CYS A 25 -4.10 8.03 -5.56
C CYS A 25 -2.71 7.50 -5.94
N HIS A 26 -2.62 6.43 -6.73
CA HIS A 26 -1.31 5.93 -7.12
C HIS A 26 -0.64 6.82 -8.16
N GLU A 27 -1.40 7.42 -9.10
CA GLU A 27 -0.84 8.33 -10.12
C GLU A 27 -0.12 9.52 -9.46
N VAL A 28 -0.76 10.15 -8.47
CA VAL A 28 -0.20 11.31 -7.75
C VAL A 28 1.11 10.99 -7.02
N LEU A 29 1.20 9.81 -6.41
CA LEU A 29 2.41 9.43 -5.69
C LEU A 29 3.46 8.79 -6.60
N GLU A 30 3.09 8.21 -7.74
CA GLU A 30 4.03 7.52 -8.63
C GLU A 30 5.07 8.50 -9.20
N ASP A 31 4.63 9.71 -9.57
CA ASP A 31 5.52 10.75 -10.08
C ASP A 31 6.57 11.16 -9.04
N VAL A 32 6.16 11.33 -7.78
CA VAL A 32 7.08 11.65 -6.68
C VAL A 32 7.99 10.47 -6.35
N TRP A 33 7.42 9.27 -6.29
CA TRP A 33 8.13 8.03 -5.94
C TRP A 33 9.26 7.68 -6.92
N ARG A 34 9.07 7.96 -8.22
CA ARG A 34 10.06 7.69 -9.27
C ARG A 34 11.41 8.32 -8.94
N ASP A 35 11.40 9.58 -8.53
CA ASP A 35 12.59 10.38 -8.26
C ASP A 35 13.07 10.31 -6.79
N GLU A 36 12.26 9.72 -5.91
CA GLU A 36 12.56 9.63 -4.47
C GLU A 36 13.65 8.57 -4.14
N VAL A 37 14.34 8.75 -3.01
CA VAL A 37 15.34 7.82 -2.47
C VAL A 37 14.89 7.21 -1.13
N GLU A 38 15.57 6.14 -0.70
CA GLU A 38 15.30 5.59 0.63
C GLU A 38 15.66 6.61 1.72
N PRO A 39 14.89 6.68 2.83
CA PRO A 39 13.80 5.77 3.22
C PRO A 39 12.40 6.17 2.72
N ARG A 40 12.23 7.35 2.10
CA ARG A 40 10.90 7.85 1.69
C ARG A 40 10.36 7.11 0.46
N LYS A 41 11.25 6.59 -0.39
CA LYS A 41 10.89 5.81 -1.58
C LYS A 41 10.08 4.57 -1.22
N SER A 42 10.51 3.76 -0.25
CA SER A 42 9.76 2.56 0.17
C SER A 42 8.44 2.92 0.86
N PHE A 43 8.39 4.00 1.63
CA PHE A 43 7.16 4.53 2.23
C PHE A 43 6.09 4.88 1.18
N LEU A 44 6.41 5.75 0.22
CA LEU A 44 5.47 6.16 -0.83
C LEU A 44 5.01 4.95 -1.65
N ASN A 45 5.93 4.02 -1.92
CA ASN A 45 5.62 2.78 -2.62
C ASN A 45 4.61 1.90 -1.84
N GLY A 46 4.69 1.89 -0.51
CA GLY A 46 3.73 1.21 0.36
C GLY A 46 2.31 1.79 0.23
N LEU A 47 2.19 3.13 0.26
CA LEU A 47 0.90 3.83 0.08
C LEU A 47 0.31 3.58 -1.31
N ILE A 48 1.15 3.67 -2.34
CA ILE A 48 0.79 3.32 -3.73
C ILE A 48 0.19 1.91 -3.79
N HIS A 49 0.88 0.92 -3.21
CA HIS A 49 0.40 -0.46 -3.24
C HIS A 49 -0.90 -0.66 -2.46
N GLY A 50 -1.10 0.05 -1.34
CA GLY A 50 -2.36 0.02 -0.61
C GLY A 50 -3.53 0.56 -1.44
N ALA A 51 -3.35 1.69 -2.13
CA ALA A 51 -4.36 2.24 -3.04
C ALA A 51 -4.67 1.28 -4.20
N VAL A 52 -3.64 0.70 -4.83
CA VAL A 52 -3.84 -0.24 -5.93
C VAL A 52 -4.50 -1.54 -5.43
N ALA A 53 -4.27 -1.98 -4.20
CA ALA A 53 -4.95 -3.14 -3.63
C ALA A 53 -6.48 -2.94 -3.60
N VAL A 54 -6.95 -1.79 -3.10
CA VAL A 54 -8.37 -1.43 -3.07
C VAL A 54 -8.93 -1.27 -4.48
N PHE A 55 -8.20 -0.63 -5.39
CA PHE A 55 -8.61 -0.51 -6.78
C PHE A 55 -8.83 -1.87 -7.46
N GLN A 56 -7.89 -2.81 -7.28
CA GLN A 56 -7.99 -4.15 -7.86
C GLN A 56 -9.14 -4.96 -7.25
N HIS A 57 -9.39 -4.80 -5.95
CA HIS A 57 -10.56 -5.36 -5.29
C HIS A 57 -11.86 -4.87 -5.95
N ARG A 58 -12.01 -3.55 -6.12
CA ARG A 58 -13.21 -2.92 -6.73
C ARG A 58 -13.42 -3.30 -8.20
N ARG A 59 -12.37 -3.72 -8.90
CA ARG A 59 -12.45 -4.25 -10.28
C ARG A 59 -12.72 -5.76 -10.35
N GLY A 60 -12.94 -6.43 -9.23
CA GLY A 60 -13.18 -7.88 -9.19
C GLY A 60 -11.92 -8.71 -9.47
N ASN A 61 -10.72 -8.18 -9.15
CA ASN A 61 -9.45 -8.89 -9.32
C ASN A 61 -8.85 -9.29 -7.96
N PRO A 62 -9.28 -10.42 -7.36
CA PRO A 62 -8.86 -10.80 -6.02
C PRO A 62 -7.37 -11.12 -5.91
N VAL A 63 -6.80 -11.76 -6.93
CA VAL A 63 -5.35 -12.07 -6.99
C VAL A 63 -4.55 -10.77 -7.09
N GLY A 64 -5.03 -9.82 -7.89
CA GLY A 64 -4.46 -8.49 -8.00
C GLY A 64 -4.44 -7.78 -6.66
N ALA A 65 -5.58 -7.72 -5.96
CA ALA A 65 -5.69 -7.07 -4.66
C ALA A 65 -4.70 -7.66 -3.64
N ALA A 66 -4.67 -8.99 -3.51
CA ALA A 66 -3.83 -9.68 -2.54
C ALA A 66 -2.33 -9.45 -2.78
N ARG A 67 -1.89 -9.49 -4.04
CA ARG A 67 -0.48 -9.25 -4.40
C ARG A 67 -0.01 -7.83 -4.07
N GLN A 68 -0.91 -6.85 -4.17
CA GLN A 68 -0.60 -5.47 -3.84
C GLN A 68 -0.62 -5.26 -2.33
N MET A 69 -1.53 -5.90 -1.60
CA MET A 69 -1.53 -5.88 -0.14
C MET A 69 -0.21 -6.39 0.45
N VAL A 70 0.27 -7.55 -0.01
CA VAL A 70 1.57 -8.10 0.43
C VAL A 70 2.71 -7.11 0.19
N ARG A 71 2.69 -6.38 -0.93
CA ARG A 71 3.71 -5.35 -1.20
C ARG A 71 3.59 -4.16 -0.28
N ALA A 72 2.36 -3.68 -0.04
CA ALA A 72 2.10 -2.57 0.86
C ALA A 72 2.64 -2.88 2.26
N GLN A 73 2.32 -4.06 2.81
CA GLN A 73 2.80 -4.51 4.12
C GLN A 73 4.33 -4.52 4.20
N VAL A 74 5.00 -5.24 3.28
CA VAL A 74 6.47 -5.35 3.31
C VAL A 74 7.16 -4.00 3.12
N LYS A 75 6.58 -3.10 2.33
CA LYS A 75 7.14 -1.75 2.09
C LYS A 75 6.97 -0.82 3.28
N CYS A 76 5.84 -0.89 3.96
CA CYS A 76 5.53 -0.05 5.10
C CYS A 76 6.21 -0.52 6.39
N GLU A 77 6.69 -1.77 6.46
CA GLU A 77 7.20 -2.38 7.69
C GLU A 77 8.25 -1.52 8.42
N ARG A 78 9.24 -0.98 7.69
CA ARG A 78 10.31 -0.13 8.24
C ARG A 78 9.86 1.27 8.65
N HIS A 79 8.60 1.58 8.48
CA HIS A 79 8.02 2.90 8.74
C HIS A 79 6.90 2.82 9.77
N ARG A 80 6.51 1.62 10.21
CA ARG A 80 5.54 1.45 11.29
C ARG A 80 6.07 2.06 12.60
N PRO A 81 5.18 2.61 13.45
CA PRO A 81 3.73 2.69 13.25
C PRO A 81 3.29 3.82 12.32
N GLY A 82 4.17 4.76 11.95
CA GLY A 82 3.83 5.86 11.07
C GLY A 82 5.00 6.70 10.58
N ARG A 83 4.77 7.47 9.51
CA ARG A 83 5.74 8.37 8.88
C ARG A 83 5.01 9.56 8.25
N GLU A 84 5.61 10.75 8.33
CA GLU A 84 5.08 11.97 7.68
C GLU A 84 3.60 12.24 8.07
N GLY A 85 3.27 11.96 9.34
CA GLY A 85 1.91 12.14 9.86
C GLY A 85 0.90 11.07 9.44
N VAL A 86 1.32 10.06 8.68
CA VAL A 86 0.50 8.90 8.32
C VAL A 86 0.65 7.81 9.36
N ASP A 87 -0.48 7.40 9.96
CA ASP A 87 -0.59 6.16 10.72
C ASP A 87 -0.66 4.97 9.75
N LEU A 88 0.44 4.23 9.65
CA LEU A 88 0.56 3.10 8.73
C LEU A 88 -0.14 1.85 9.24
N ASP A 89 -0.27 1.70 10.55
CA ASP A 89 -1.01 0.57 11.13
C ASP A 89 -2.50 0.72 10.83
N ALA A 90 -3.06 1.92 11.03
CA ALA A 90 -4.44 2.24 10.69
C ALA A 90 -4.69 2.14 9.17
N PHE A 91 -3.77 2.66 8.35
CA PHE A 91 -3.86 2.57 6.90
C PHE A 91 -3.91 1.11 6.42
N LEU A 92 -2.95 0.28 6.82
CA LEU A 92 -2.86 -1.11 6.38
C LEU A 92 -4.04 -1.93 6.89
N THR A 93 -4.46 -1.71 8.13
CA THR A 93 -5.66 -2.36 8.69
C THR A 93 -6.92 -2.00 7.88
N GLY A 94 -7.07 -0.74 7.49
CA GLY A 94 -8.18 -0.28 6.66
C GLY A 94 -8.17 -0.92 5.26
N VAL A 95 -7.01 -0.98 4.61
CA VAL A 95 -6.86 -1.66 3.31
C VAL A 95 -7.20 -3.14 3.43
N GLU A 96 -6.69 -3.82 4.45
CA GLU A 96 -6.93 -5.25 4.66
C GLU A 96 -8.42 -5.55 4.85
N ALA A 97 -9.10 -4.74 5.67
CA ALA A 97 -10.53 -4.87 5.90
C ALA A 97 -11.35 -4.68 4.62
N GLU A 98 -11.02 -3.66 3.80
CA GLU A 98 -11.70 -3.39 2.53
C GLU A 98 -11.52 -4.56 1.54
N ILE A 99 -10.32 -5.14 1.44
CA ILE A 99 -10.05 -6.22 0.48
C ILE A 99 -10.35 -7.63 1.01
N ALA A 100 -10.73 -7.79 2.28
CA ALA A 100 -10.99 -9.09 2.89
C ALA A 100 -11.96 -9.98 2.08
N PRO A 101 -13.02 -9.46 1.44
CA PRO A 101 -13.89 -10.28 0.57
C PRO A 101 -13.16 -10.83 -0.66
N SER A 102 -12.11 -10.17 -1.15
CA SER A 102 -11.28 -10.74 -2.22
C SER A 102 -10.41 -11.89 -1.73
N MET A 103 -10.00 -11.88 -0.47
CA MET A 103 -9.07 -12.88 0.07
C MET A 103 -9.72 -14.26 0.19
N VAL A 104 -11.04 -14.35 0.41
CA VAL A 104 -11.74 -15.64 0.52
C VAL A 104 -11.82 -16.40 -0.81
N HIS A 105 -11.67 -15.70 -1.94
CA HIS A 105 -11.73 -16.32 -3.27
C HIS A 105 -10.40 -16.92 -3.76
N LEU A 106 -9.33 -16.77 -2.99
CA LEU A 106 -8.03 -17.31 -3.35
C LEU A 106 -7.96 -18.82 -3.11
N ASN A 107 -7.55 -19.55 -4.14
CA ASN A 107 -7.23 -20.98 -4.03
C ASN A 107 -5.85 -21.20 -3.39
N GLU A 108 -5.55 -22.46 -3.04
CA GLU A 108 -4.30 -22.86 -2.38
C GLU A 108 -3.06 -22.41 -3.16
N LYS A 109 -2.98 -22.72 -4.46
CA LYS A 109 -1.88 -22.30 -5.32
C LYS A 109 -1.65 -20.78 -5.33
N GLN A 110 -2.73 -20.00 -5.30
CA GLN A 110 -2.64 -18.54 -5.23
C GLN A 110 -2.11 -18.07 -3.86
N ARG A 111 -2.48 -18.73 -2.77
CA ARG A 111 -1.97 -18.42 -1.42
C ARG A 111 -0.49 -18.77 -1.29
N GLU A 112 -0.07 -19.92 -1.79
CA GLU A 112 1.35 -20.32 -1.85
C GLU A 112 2.18 -19.27 -2.62
N ALA A 113 1.70 -18.83 -3.79
CA ALA A 113 2.37 -17.81 -4.58
C ALA A 113 2.46 -16.45 -3.87
N LEU A 114 1.54 -16.14 -2.93
CA LEU A 114 1.62 -14.94 -2.09
C LEU A 114 2.70 -15.07 -1.00
N LEU A 115 2.82 -16.24 -0.38
CA LEU A 115 3.87 -16.52 0.61
C LEU A 115 5.27 -16.47 0.00
N GLU A 116 5.44 -17.04 -1.21
CA GLU A 116 6.70 -16.98 -1.96
C GLU A 116 7.08 -15.53 -2.30
N LEU A 117 6.07 -14.75 -2.71
CA LEU A 117 6.22 -13.35 -3.01
C LEU A 117 6.63 -12.54 -1.78
N GLU A 118 5.95 -12.74 -0.66
CA GLU A 118 6.27 -12.09 0.62
C GLU A 118 7.71 -12.41 1.03
N THR A 119 8.07 -13.69 1.08
CA THR A 119 9.41 -14.17 1.43
C THR A 119 10.49 -13.49 0.57
N ARG A 120 10.30 -13.46 -0.76
CA ARG A 120 11.22 -12.82 -1.68
C ARG A 120 11.34 -11.31 -1.45
N LEU A 121 10.23 -10.64 -1.13
CA LEU A 121 10.25 -9.21 -0.84
C LEU A 121 10.92 -8.93 0.51
N GLN A 122 10.64 -9.70 1.55
CA GLN A 122 11.31 -9.56 2.85
C GLN A 122 12.82 -9.72 2.70
N ILE A 123 13.31 -10.73 1.98
CA ILE A 123 14.76 -10.88 1.71
C ILE A 123 15.33 -9.63 1.04
N LYS A 124 14.65 -9.09 0.02
CA LYS A 124 15.08 -7.89 -0.69
C LYS A 124 15.10 -6.64 0.21
N TYR A 125 14.12 -6.49 1.10
CA TYR A 125 13.92 -5.31 1.95
C TYR A 125 14.34 -5.54 3.41
N SER A 126 15.10 -6.59 3.72
CA SER A 126 15.79 -6.77 5.01
C SER A 126 17.29 -6.46 4.92
N ALA A 127 17.85 -6.36 3.71
CA ALA A 127 19.29 -6.22 3.45
C ALA A 127 19.77 -4.79 3.13
N THR A 128 18.89 -3.79 3.27
CA THR A 128 19.20 -2.35 3.06
C THR A 128 18.92 -1.54 4.32
#